data_AF-A0A511JPD5-F1
#
_entry.id   AF-A0A511JPD5-F1
#
_cell.length_a   1.000
_cell.length_b   1.000
_cell.length_c   1.000
_cell.angle_alpha   90.00
_cell.angle_beta   90.00
_cell.angle_gamma   90.00
#
_symmetry.space_group_name_H-M   'P 1'
#
loop_
_entity.id
_entity.type
_entity.pdbx_description
1 polymer ?
#
loop_
_entity_poly.entity_id
_entity_poly.type
_entity_poly.pdbx_seq_one_letter_code
_entity_poly.pdbx_strand_id
1 'polypeptide(L)'
;MSAPSSGPWPRPPGDGGVLPQPRPAGDDVGQPPAVPRPVTRVYADGSALSRYLVGAPCRAQWLAWTAEHESRLVTTPLGLTELRRVAQPRGIDATGVAHDVEERLEVIRFSDQTLKAATKVSGVLPPFVALHIGAALAHPDVSSVATYDVQLAQVSALHGLTVVSPGWPSSWWEREG
;
A
#
# COMPACT_ATOMS: atom_id res chain seq x y z
N MET A 1 -31.41 -71.20 39.78
CA MET A 1 -31.06 -72.23 40.79
C MET A 1 -29.54 -72.20 40.93
N SER A 2 -29.08 -71.98 42.17
CA SER A 2 -27.70 -71.62 42.51
C SER A 2 -26.69 -72.74 42.25
N ALA A 3 -25.47 -72.36 41.87
CA ALA A 3 -24.27 -73.19 41.97
C ALA A 3 -23.13 -72.40 42.67
N PRO A 4 -22.20 -73.09 43.36
CA PRO A 4 -21.58 -72.60 44.59
C PRO A 4 -20.20 -71.95 44.42
N SER A 5 -19.82 -71.22 45.47
CA SER A 5 -18.58 -70.47 45.67
C SER A 5 -17.34 -71.38 45.82
N SER A 6 -16.31 -71.07 45.05
CA SER A 6 -14.96 -71.63 45.12
C SER A 6 -14.10 -70.84 46.13
N GLY A 7 -13.35 -71.55 46.98
CA GLY A 7 -12.37 -70.99 47.92
C GLY A 7 -11.12 -70.40 47.23
N PRO A 8 -10.29 -69.65 47.98
CA PRO A 8 -9.38 -68.66 47.41
C PRO A 8 -7.97 -69.21 47.14
N TRP A 9 -7.34 -68.69 46.09
CA TRP A 9 -5.89 -68.82 45.87
C TRP A 9 -5.17 -67.54 46.35
N PRO A 10 -3.94 -67.67 46.91
CA PRO A 10 -3.25 -66.60 47.60
C PRO A 10 -2.56 -65.62 46.65
N ARG A 11 -2.45 -64.37 47.12
CA ARG A 11 -1.85 -63.23 46.41
C ARG A 11 -0.32 -63.28 46.43
N PRO A 12 0.36 -63.00 45.30
CA PRO A 12 1.75 -62.56 45.33
C PRO A 12 1.88 -61.06 45.68
N PRO A 13 2.99 -60.65 46.31
CA PRO A 13 3.21 -59.28 46.79
C PRO A 13 3.74 -58.36 45.68
N GLY A 14 3.46 -57.07 45.85
CA GLY A 14 3.54 -56.06 44.81
C GLY A 14 4.91 -55.45 44.58
N ASP A 15 4.99 -54.74 43.46
CA ASP A 15 6.08 -53.85 43.09
C ASP A 15 5.52 -52.44 42.84
N GLY A 16 6.15 -51.48 43.51
CA GLY A 16 5.76 -50.08 43.59
C GLY A 16 6.04 -49.30 42.30
N GLY A 17 5.09 -49.32 41.36
CA GLY A 17 5.07 -48.40 40.23
C GLY A 17 4.43 -47.06 40.60
N VAL A 18 5.24 -46.02 40.79
CA VAL A 18 4.79 -44.63 40.80
C VAL A 18 4.17 -44.31 39.44
N LEU A 19 2.88 -44.00 39.42
CA LEU A 19 2.19 -43.52 38.21
C LEU A 19 2.73 -42.13 37.84
N PRO A 20 3.06 -41.87 36.55
CA PRO A 20 3.44 -40.53 36.14
C PRO A 20 2.22 -39.59 36.20
N GLN A 21 2.40 -38.43 36.84
CA GLN A 21 1.41 -37.35 36.88
C GLN A 21 1.18 -36.80 35.45
N PRO A 22 -0.06 -36.46 35.07
CA PRO A 22 -0.33 -35.80 33.80
C PRO A 22 0.29 -34.40 33.77
N ARG A 23 0.97 -34.05 32.67
CA ARG A 23 1.49 -32.69 32.46
C ARG A 23 0.32 -31.70 32.34
N PRO A 24 0.46 -30.46 32.84
CA PRO A 24 -0.53 -29.43 32.57
C PRO A 24 -0.61 -29.17 31.06
N ALA A 25 -1.83 -29.12 30.54
CA ALA A 25 -2.08 -28.70 29.17
C ALA A 25 -1.53 -27.27 29.02
N GLY A 26 -0.49 -27.13 28.20
CA GLY A 26 -0.01 -25.81 27.81
C GLY A 26 -1.06 -25.18 26.90
N ASP A 27 -1.53 -23.99 27.30
CA ASP A 27 -2.24 -23.07 26.43
C ASP A 27 -1.27 -22.54 25.36
N ASP A 28 -0.86 -23.40 24.42
CA ASP A 28 -0.21 -22.96 23.18
C ASP A 28 -1.29 -22.86 22.09
N VAL A 29 -2.25 -21.97 22.34
CA VAL A 29 -3.10 -21.46 21.26
C VAL A 29 -2.18 -20.55 20.45
N GLY A 30 -1.50 -21.13 19.46
CA GLY A 30 -0.58 -20.43 18.59
C GLY A 30 -1.18 -19.09 18.17
N GLN A 31 -0.51 -18.01 18.57
CA GLN A 31 -0.88 -16.64 18.19
C GLN A 31 -1.15 -16.64 16.68
N PRO A 32 -2.35 -16.26 16.20
CA PRO A 32 -2.58 -16.15 14.76
C PRO A 32 -1.52 -15.21 14.19
N PRO A 33 -0.97 -15.49 13.00
CA PRO A 33 0.06 -14.66 12.41
C PRO A 33 -0.44 -13.22 12.41
N ALA A 34 0.38 -12.30 12.93
CA ALA A 34 0.04 -10.89 12.96
C ALA A 34 -0.37 -10.48 11.54
N VAL A 35 -1.62 -10.03 11.37
CA VAL A 35 -2.08 -9.51 10.09
C VAL A 35 -1.11 -8.38 9.74
N PRO A 36 -0.37 -8.45 8.62
CA PRO A 36 0.56 -7.40 8.26
C PRO A 36 -0.22 -6.09 8.25
N ARG A 37 0.27 -5.07 8.98
CA ARG A 37 -0.34 -3.75 8.91
C ARG A 37 -0.35 -3.33 7.44
N PRO A 38 -1.47 -2.77 6.93
CA PRO A 38 -1.53 -2.32 5.54
C PRO A 38 -0.35 -1.41 5.26
N VAL A 39 0.40 -1.74 4.21
CA VAL A 39 1.56 -0.95 3.79
C VAL A 39 1.04 0.38 3.27
N THR A 40 1.30 1.46 3.99
CA THR A 40 0.87 2.79 3.57
C THR A 40 1.49 3.15 2.21
N ARG A 41 0.65 3.24 1.18
CA ARG A 41 1.01 3.56 -0.21
C ARG A 41 0.93 5.06 -0.50
N VAL A 42 1.72 5.48 -1.47
CA VAL A 42 1.72 6.85 -2.00
C VAL A 42 1.34 6.80 -3.47
N TYR A 43 0.23 7.43 -3.84
CA TYR A 43 -0.21 7.53 -5.23
C TYR A 43 0.54 8.63 -5.97
N ALA A 44 1.21 8.32 -7.08
CA ALA A 44 1.91 9.30 -7.91
C ALA A 44 1.16 9.60 -9.22
N ASP A 45 0.88 10.88 -9.47
CA ASP A 45 0.35 11.37 -10.74
C ASP A 45 1.46 11.61 -11.79
N GLY A 46 1.10 11.96 -13.02
CA GLY A 46 2.09 12.24 -14.06
C GLY A 46 3.02 13.42 -13.73
N SER A 47 2.53 14.41 -12.96
CA SER A 47 3.34 15.57 -12.57
C SER A 47 4.47 15.19 -11.61
N ALA A 48 4.23 14.29 -10.65
CA ALA A 48 5.25 13.71 -9.78
C ALA A 48 6.18 12.76 -10.53
N LEU A 49 5.65 11.87 -11.37
CA LEU A 49 6.49 10.96 -12.17
C LEU A 49 7.43 11.72 -13.11
N SER A 50 7.01 12.88 -13.64
CA SER A 50 7.87 13.71 -14.51
C SER A 50 9.16 14.17 -13.83
N ARG A 51 9.24 14.12 -12.49
CA ARG A 51 10.43 14.47 -11.71
C ARG A 51 11.57 13.47 -11.84
N TYR A 52 11.33 12.26 -12.36
CA TYR A 52 12.40 11.34 -12.74
C TYR A 52 13.20 11.85 -13.95
N LEU A 53 12.56 12.59 -14.86
CA LEU A 53 13.16 13.03 -16.12
C LEU A 53 14.31 14.00 -15.89
N VAL A 54 15.41 13.82 -16.64
CA VAL A 54 16.56 14.72 -16.60
C VAL A 54 16.12 16.16 -16.90
N GLY A 55 16.63 17.11 -16.12
CA GLY A 55 16.28 18.53 -16.21
C GLY A 55 14.91 18.90 -15.63
N ALA A 56 14.15 17.95 -15.06
CA ALA A 56 12.91 18.29 -14.37
C ALA A 56 13.19 19.17 -13.12
N PRO A 57 12.36 20.19 -12.84
CA PRO A 57 12.46 20.94 -11.59
C PRO A 57 12.32 20.00 -10.39
N CYS A 58 13.00 20.29 -9.29
CA CYS A 58 12.95 19.49 -8.05
C CYS A 58 13.39 18.02 -8.19
N ARG A 59 14.01 17.62 -9.31
CA ARG A 59 14.46 16.24 -9.54
C ARG A 59 15.38 15.71 -8.44
N ALA A 60 16.34 16.52 -7.98
CA ALA A 60 17.29 16.09 -6.95
C ALA A 60 16.58 15.72 -5.65
N GLN A 61 15.63 16.55 -5.21
CA GLN A 61 14.83 16.32 -4.02
C GLN A 61 13.88 15.14 -4.20
N TRP A 62 13.28 15.00 -5.39
CA TRP A 62 12.47 13.85 -5.75
C TRP A 62 13.26 12.55 -5.64
N LEU A 63 14.44 12.46 -6.27
CA LEU A 63 15.27 11.26 -6.25
C LEU A 63 15.77 10.90 -4.85
N ALA A 64 16.14 11.91 -4.05
CA ALA A 64 16.52 11.69 -2.66
C ALA A 64 15.35 11.10 -1.85
N TRP A 65 14.13 11.61 -2.07
CA TRP A 65 12.94 11.09 -1.42
C TRP A 65 12.57 9.68 -1.91
N THR A 66 12.59 9.42 -3.22
CA THR A 66 12.24 8.11 -3.78
C THR A 66 13.23 7.02 -3.43
N ALA A 67 14.51 7.35 -3.18
CA ALA A 67 15.49 6.38 -2.70
C ALA A 67 15.02 5.61 -1.45
N GLU A 68 14.18 6.23 -0.61
CA GLU A 68 13.63 5.63 0.61
C GLU A 68 12.16 5.18 0.46
N HIS A 69 11.44 5.69 -0.56
CA HIS A 69 9.97 5.57 -0.66
C HIS A 69 9.46 4.90 -1.95
N GLU A 70 10.31 4.58 -2.92
CA GLU A 70 9.89 4.06 -4.24
C GLU A 70 9.07 2.77 -4.12
N SER A 71 9.39 1.89 -3.17
CA SER A 71 8.65 0.65 -2.91
C SER A 71 7.20 0.84 -2.42
N ARG A 72 6.83 2.07 -2.04
CA ARG A 72 5.47 2.47 -1.63
C ARG A 72 4.73 3.24 -2.72
N LEU A 73 5.40 3.60 -3.80
CA LEU A 73 4.80 4.34 -4.90
C LEU A 73 3.90 3.42 -5.73
N VAL A 74 2.68 3.88 -5.96
CA VAL A 74 1.75 3.29 -6.92
C VAL A 74 1.31 4.36 -7.91
N THR A 75 1.01 3.98 -9.14
CA THR A 75 0.44 4.89 -10.15
C THR A 75 -0.61 4.19 -11.00
N THR A 76 -1.25 4.89 -11.93
CA THR A 76 -2.20 4.31 -12.90
C THR A 76 -1.62 4.37 -14.31
N PRO A 77 -2.23 3.64 -15.28
CA PRO A 77 -1.89 3.80 -16.70
C PRO A 77 -2.01 5.24 -17.19
N LEU A 78 -2.89 6.05 -16.58
CA LEU A 78 -3.00 7.49 -16.86
C LEU A 78 -1.71 8.22 -16.49
N GLY A 79 -1.18 8.04 -15.28
CA GLY A 79 0.07 8.68 -14.84
C GLY A 79 1.27 8.32 -15.73
N LEU A 80 1.36 7.05 -16.17
CA LEU A 80 2.39 6.62 -17.13
C LEU A 80 2.21 7.25 -18.51
N THR A 81 0.97 7.39 -18.98
CA THR A 81 0.67 8.06 -20.26
C THR A 81 1.08 9.53 -20.21
N GLU A 82 0.80 10.21 -19.10
CA GLU A 82 1.22 11.60 -18.87
C GLU A 82 2.74 11.74 -18.81
N LEU A 83 3.44 10.82 -18.12
CA LEU A 83 4.91 10.78 -18.09
C LEU A 83 5.49 10.63 -19.51
N ARG A 84 4.99 9.65 -20.28
CA ARG A 84 5.42 9.41 -21.66
C ARG A 84 5.17 10.65 -22.55
N ARG A 85 4.03 11.33 -22.38
CA ARG A 85 3.71 12.58 -23.10
C ARG A 85 4.72 13.69 -22.81
N VAL A 86 5.22 13.79 -21.57
CA VAL A 86 6.24 14.78 -21.19
C VAL A 86 7.64 14.37 -21.67
N ALA A 87 7.92 13.07 -21.66
CA ALA A 87 9.22 12.51 -22.05
C ALA A 87 9.46 12.57 -23.57
N GLN A 88 8.45 12.26 -24.38
CA GLN A 88 8.56 12.15 -25.83
C GLN A 88 9.23 13.35 -26.53
N PRO A 89 8.82 14.62 -26.30
CA PRO A 89 9.48 15.76 -26.94
C PRO A 89 10.90 16.04 -26.44
N ARG A 90 11.36 15.37 -25.38
CA ARG A 90 12.71 15.52 -24.80
C ARG A 90 13.71 14.50 -25.35
N GLY A 91 13.29 13.61 -26.25
CA GLY A 91 14.16 12.66 -26.94
C GLY A 91 14.28 11.30 -26.26
N ILE A 92 15.23 10.50 -26.76
CA ILE A 92 15.34 9.08 -26.45
C ILE A 92 15.70 8.83 -24.98
N ASP A 93 16.58 9.63 -24.39
CA ASP A 93 17.01 9.46 -23.00
C ASP A 93 15.84 9.63 -22.02
N ALA A 94 15.02 10.67 -22.23
CA ALA A 94 13.84 10.90 -21.41
C ALA A 94 12.78 9.80 -21.60
N THR A 95 12.66 9.28 -22.83
CA THR A 95 11.77 8.15 -23.13
C THR A 95 12.24 6.87 -22.44
N GLY A 96 13.55 6.62 -22.40
CA GLY A 96 14.16 5.53 -21.64
C GLY A 96 13.85 5.63 -20.16
N VAL A 97 14.03 6.82 -19.55
CA VAL A 97 13.65 7.03 -18.14
C VAL A 97 12.17 6.75 -17.89
N ALA A 98 11.27 7.14 -18.81
CA ALA A 98 9.84 6.86 -18.66
C ALA A 98 9.54 5.36 -18.67
N HIS A 99 10.25 4.60 -19.51
CA HIS A 99 10.17 3.14 -19.55
C HIS A 99 10.70 2.51 -18.25
N ASP A 100 11.87 2.95 -17.77
CA ASP A 100 12.45 2.46 -16.51
C ASP A 100 11.55 2.74 -15.30
N VAL A 101 10.76 3.81 -15.31
CA VAL A 101 9.77 4.09 -14.26
C VAL A 101 8.62 3.10 -14.30
N GLU A 102 8.12 2.77 -15.49
CA GLU A 102 7.03 1.80 -15.66
C GLU A 102 7.42 0.39 -15.24
N GLU A 103 8.67 -0.03 -15.46
CA GLU A 103 9.16 -1.33 -15.02
C GLU A 103 9.33 -1.44 -13.50
N ARG A 104 9.55 -0.32 -12.81
CA ARG A 104 9.87 -0.29 -11.37
C ARG A 104 8.66 -0.02 -10.48
N LEU A 105 7.66 0.71 -10.96
CA LEU A 105 6.52 1.12 -10.14
C LEU A 105 5.34 0.15 -10.26
N GLU A 106 4.64 -0.03 -9.14
CA GLU A 106 3.37 -0.76 -9.15
C GLU A 106 2.29 0.06 -9.87
N VAL A 107 1.70 -0.54 -10.91
CA VAL A 107 0.64 0.09 -11.70
C VAL A 107 -0.71 -0.48 -11.32
N ILE A 108 -1.51 0.30 -10.61
CA ILE A 108 -2.88 -0.04 -10.24
C ILE A 108 -3.84 0.27 -11.39
N ARG A 109 -4.76 -0.66 -11.67
CA ARG A 109 -5.80 -0.47 -12.68
C ARG A 109 -6.95 0.36 -12.14
N PHE A 110 -7.60 1.12 -13.03
CA PHE A 110 -8.86 1.75 -12.69
C PHE A 110 -9.93 0.68 -12.44
N SER A 111 -10.64 0.83 -11.31
CA SER A 111 -11.79 0.01 -10.97
C SER A 111 -13.08 0.81 -11.08
N ASP A 112 -14.23 0.14 -11.03
CA ASP A 112 -15.53 0.82 -10.93
C ASP A 112 -15.59 1.74 -9.70
N GLN A 113 -14.88 1.40 -8.61
CA GLN A 113 -14.78 2.26 -7.43
C GLN A 113 -13.97 3.53 -7.72
N THR A 114 -12.91 3.44 -8.52
CA THR A 114 -12.18 4.62 -9.01
C THR A 114 -13.12 5.55 -9.77
N LEU A 115 -13.87 5.02 -10.74
CA LEU A 115 -14.78 5.83 -11.55
C LEU A 115 -15.88 6.45 -10.69
N LYS A 116 -16.47 5.67 -9.78
CA LYS A 116 -17.48 6.16 -8.82
C LYS A 116 -16.93 7.27 -7.93
N ALA A 117 -15.67 7.17 -7.47
CA ALA A 117 -15.03 8.22 -6.69
C ALA A 117 -14.77 9.48 -7.54
N ALA A 118 -14.26 9.32 -8.77
CA ALA A 118 -14.00 10.42 -9.69
C ALA A 118 -15.28 11.22 -10.02
N THR A 119 -16.42 10.55 -10.25
CA THR A 119 -17.70 11.23 -10.54
C THR A 119 -18.18 12.14 -9.42
N LYS A 120 -17.78 11.89 -8.16
CA LYS A 120 -18.16 12.76 -7.03
C LYS A 120 -17.51 14.13 -7.08
N VAL A 121 -16.37 14.25 -7.76
CA VAL A 121 -15.56 15.48 -7.83
C VAL A 121 -15.48 16.04 -9.26
N SER A 122 -15.98 15.32 -10.26
CA SER A 122 -15.91 15.71 -11.67
C SER A 122 -16.72 16.95 -12.03
N GLY A 123 -17.64 17.40 -11.16
CA GLY A 123 -18.37 18.65 -11.34
C GLY A 123 -17.54 19.91 -11.08
N VAL A 124 -16.38 19.76 -10.42
CA VAL A 124 -15.51 20.88 -10.01
C VAL A 124 -14.04 20.68 -10.39
N LEU A 125 -13.66 19.51 -10.93
CA LEU A 125 -12.30 19.19 -11.35
C LEU A 125 -12.23 18.82 -12.83
N PRO A 126 -11.10 19.13 -13.52
CA PRO A 126 -10.81 18.57 -14.82
C PRO A 126 -10.84 17.03 -14.79
N PRO A 127 -11.26 16.35 -15.88
CA PRO A 127 -11.47 14.89 -15.87
C PRO A 127 -10.26 14.06 -15.44
N PHE A 128 -9.04 14.42 -15.85
CA PHE A 128 -7.84 13.68 -15.48
C PHE A 128 -7.46 13.88 -14.01
N VAL A 129 -7.64 15.09 -13.47
CA VAL A 129 -7.48 15.35 -12.03
C VAL A 129 -8.49 14.53 -11.23
N ALA A 130 -9.76 14.48 -11.68
CA ALA A 130 -10.80 13.67 -11.06
C ALA A 130 -10.47 12.16 -11.07
N LEU A 131 -9.84 11.65 -12.15
CA LEU A 131 -9.40 10.25 -12.22
C LEU A 131 -8.23 9.95 -11.29
N HIS A 132 -7.26 10.85 -11.15
CA HIS A 132 -6.15 10.69 -10.21
C HIS A 132 -6.64 10.60 -8.76
N ILE A 133 -7.47 11.57 -8.33
CA ILE A 133 -8.02 11.52 -6.97
C ILE A 133 -8.97 10.34 -6.79
N GLY A 134 -9.75 9.98 -7.82
CA GLY A 134 -10.60 8.79 -7.80
C GLY A 134 -9.79 7.50 -7.59
N ALA A 135 -8.61 7.37 -8.20
CA ALA A 135 -7.72 6.23 -8.00
C ALA A 135 -7.15 6.21 -6.58
N ALA A 136 -6.66 7.37 -6.10
CA ALA A 136 -6.12 7.49 -4.76
C ALA A 136 -7.15 7.13 -3.68
N LEU A 137 -8.39 7.63 -3.80
CA LEU A 137 -9.45 7.37 -2.82
C LEU A 137 -10.03 5.96 -2.87
N ALA A 138 -9.97 5.29 -4.03
CA ALA A 138 -10.49 3.94 -4.19
C ALA A 138 -9.51 2.86 -3.70
N HIS A 139 -8.22 3.19 -3.57
CA HIS A 139 -7.20 2.24 -3.15
C HIS A 139 -7.07 2.25 -1.61
N PRO A 140 -7.38 1.14 -0.90
CA PRO A 140 -7.50 1.14 0.56
C PRO A 140 -6.21 1.48 1.29
N ASP A 141 -5.06 1.15 0.69
CA ASP A 141 -3.75 1.38 1.31
C ASP A 141 -3.15 2.76 0.99
N VAL A 142 -3.77 3.55 0.11
CA VAL A 142 -3.25 4.89 -0.24
C VAL A 142 -3.66 5.90 0.84
N SER A 143 -2.67 6.52 1.48
CA SER A 143 -2.90 7.63 2.42
C SER A 143 -2.19 8.93 2.01
N SER A 144 -1.51 8.92 0.87
CA SER A 144 -0.73 10.05 0.38
C SER A 144 -0.76 10.15 -1.13
N VAL A 145 -0.67 11.38 -1.63
CA VAL A 145 -0.62 11.69 -3.05
C VAL A 145 0.66 12.48 -3.33
N ALA A 146 1.55 11.89 -4.11
CA ALA A 146 2.67 12.60 -4.70
C ALA A 146 2.18 13.34 -5.95
N THR A 147 2.22 14.67 -5.89
CA THR A 147 1.78 15.54 -6.99
C THR A 147 2.45 16.91 -6.91
N TYR A 148 2.57 17.56 -8.06
CA TYR A 148 2.94 18.97 -8.21
C TYR A 148 1.83 19.75 -8.95
N ASP A 149 0.67 19.15 -9.16
CA ASP A 149 -0.53 19.80 -9.67
C ASP A 149 -1.30 20.44 -8.50
N VAL A 150 -1.60 21.74 -8.62
CA VAL A 150 -2.21 22.50 -7.52
C VAL A 150 -3.63 22.02 -7.21
N GLN A 151 -4.43 21.66 -8.22
CA GLN A 151 -5.80 21.22 -8.01
C GLN A 151 -5.83 19.83 -7.37
N LEU A 152 -4.95 18.92 -7.83
CA LEU A 152 -4.83 17.60 -7.23
C LEU A 152 -4.33 17.69 -5.78
N ALA A 153 -3.36 18.56 -5.49
CA ALA A 153 -2.86 18.78 -4.13
C ALA A 153 -3.97 19.29 -3.20
N GLN A 154 -4.71 20.32 -3.64
CA GLN A 154 -5.83 20.88 -2.86
C GLN A 154 -6.90 19.83 -2.56
N VAL A 155 -7.38 19.10 -3.57
CA VAL A 155 -8.44 18.11 -3.35
C VAL A 155 -7.95 16.90 -2.54
N SER A 156 -6.68 16.51 -2.68
CA SER A 156 -6.07 15.47 -1.85
C SER A 156 -6.08 15.87 -0.38
N ALA A 157 -5.66 17.10 -0.06
CA ALA A 157 -5.69 17.63 1.29
C ALA A 157 -7.13 17.70 1.85
N LEU A 158 -8.11 18.15 1.05
CA LEU A 158 -9.52 18.18 1.44
C LEU A 158 -10.10 16.80 1.76
N HIS A 159 -9.60 15.74 1.11
CA HIS A 159 -9.98 14.36 1.40
C HIS A 159 -9.13 13.69 2.49
N GLY A 160 -8.25 14.43 3.16
CA GLY A 160 -7.41 13.91 4.25
C GLY A 160 -6.20 13.10 3.79
N LEU A 161 -5.85 13.15 2.50
CA LEU A 161 -4.62 12.53 1.98
C LEU A 161 -3.44 13.47 2.22
N THR A 162 -2.31 12.92 2.66
CA THR A 162 -1.07 13.70 2.78
C THR A 162 -0.52 14.01 1.39
N VAL A 163 -0.24 15.28 1.11
CA VAL A 163 0.40 15.67 -0.16
C VAL A 163 1.91 15.57 -0.04
N VAL A 164 2.54 14.95 -1.03
CA VAL A 164 3.99 14.73 -1.10
C VAL A 164 4.56 15.47 -2.31
N SER A 165 5.37 16.50 -2.06
CA SER A 165 6.00 17.30 -3.14
C SER A 165 7.44 17.65 -2.78
N PRO A 166 8.38 16.70 -2.82
CA PRO A 166 9.78 16.93 -2.47
C PRO A 166 10.37 18.18 -3.15
N GLY A 167 10.97 19.06 -2.34
CA GLY A 167 11.53 20.32 -2.82
C GLY A 167 10.54 21.48 -2.91
N TRP A 168 9.27 21.30 -2.53
CA TRP A 168 8.32 22.39 -2.29
C TRP A 168 8.02 22.52 -0.78
N PRO A 169 7.67 23.71 -0.28
CA PRO A 169 7.23 23.89 1.09
C PRO A 169 5.99 23.07 1.41
N SER A 170 5.80 22.71 2.68
CA SER A 170 4.52 22.17 3.16
C SER A 170 3.37 23.13 2.83
N SER A 171 2.20 22.59 2.51
CA SER A 171 1.00 23.37 2.20
C SER A 171 1.16 24.38 1.05
N TRP A 172 2.08 24.14 0.11
CA TRP A 172 2.34 25.05 -1.01
C TRP A 172 1.12 25.35 -1.89
N TRP A 173 0.13 24.45 -1.87
CA TRP A 173 -1.13 24.50 -2.61
C TRP A 173 -2.18 25.42 -1.97
N GLU A 174 -1.92 25.94 -0.77
CA GLU A 174 -2.76 26.92 -0.06
C GLU A 174 -2.46 28.36 -0.47
N ARG A 175 -1.41 28.59 -1.27
CA ARG A 175 -1.08 29.92 -1.75
C ARG A 175 -2.17 30.39 -2.72
N GLU A 176 -2.83 31.48 -2.37
CA GLU A 176 -3.81 32.17 -3.22
C GLU A 176 -3.19 32.45 -4.60
N GLY A 177 -3.96 32.13 -5.65
CA GLY A 177 -3.67 32.53 -7.02
C GLY A 177 -3.98 33.99 -7.27
#